data_AF-A0A968HIE0-F1
#
_entry.id   AF-A0A968HIE0-F1
#
_cell.length_a   1.000
_cell.length_b   1.000
_cell.length_c   1.000
_cell.angle_alpha   90.00
_cell.angle_beta   90.00
_cell.angle_gamma   90.00
#
_symmetry.space_group_name_H-M   'P 1'
#
loop_
_entity.id
_entity.type
_entity.pdbx_description
1 polymer ?
#
loop_
_entity_poly.entity_id
_entity_poly.type
_entity_poly.pdbx_seq_one_letter_code
_entity_poly.pdbx_strand_id
1 'polypeptide(L)' 'TIHCRSLEDLPEKALDYLKFLAEIVEVPIAIVSLGAERDETIIVEDPIHGPKRALLYSHGDTKAMSS' A
#
# COMPACT_ATOMS: atom_id res chain seq x y z
N THR A 1 -0.33 15.74 5.26
CA THR A 1 -0.62 14.41 4.68
C THR A 1 -2.07 14.00 4.86
N ILE A 2 -2.81 14.49 5.86
CA ILE A 2 -4.23 14.13 6.10
C ILE A 2 -5.17 14.32 4.89
N HIS A 3 -4.80 15.16 3.91
CA HIS A 3 -5.58 15.39 2.68
C HIS A 3 -5.26 14.41 1.54
N CYS A 4 -4.20 13.59 1.65
CA CYS A 4 -3.81 12.62 0.63
C CYS A 4 -4.87 11.51 0.55
N ARG A 5 -5.21 11.07 -0.66
CA ARG A 5 -6.20 9.99 -0.90
C ARG A 5 -5.63 8.83 -1.71
N SER A 6 -4.44 9.02 -2.26
CA SER A 6 -3.67 8.02 -3.01
C SER A 6 -2.18 8.11 -2.65
N LEU A 7 -1.40 7.09 -3.02
CA LEU A 7 0.04 7.07 -2.78
C LEU A 7 0.79 8.18 -3.54
N GLU A 8 0.29 8.58 -4.71
CA GLU A 8 0.84 9.67 -5.53
C GLU A 8 0.62 11.06 -4.92
N ASP A 9 -0.37 11.21 -4.02
CA ASP A 9 -0.58 12.44 -3.26
C ASP A 9 0.44 12.62 -2.11
N LEU A 10 1.15 11.54 -1.72
CA LEU A 10 2.10 11.60 -0.63
C LEU A 10 3.33 12.41 -1.01
N PRO A 11 3.93 13.16 -0.06
CA PRO A 11 5.28 13.69 -0.25
C PRO A 11 6.24 12.56 -0.62
N GLU A 12 7.13 12.81 -1.59
CA GLU A 12 8.07 11.82 -2.13
C GLU A 12 8.81 11.04 -1.02
N LYS A 13 9.36 11.76 -0.03
CA LYS A 13 10.06 11.14 1.11
C LYS A 13 9.18 10.21 1.94
N ALA A 14 7.88 10.48 2.05
CA ALA A 14 6.96 9.62 2.78
C ALA A 14 6.68 8.34 1.97
N LEU A 15 6.48 8.48 0.66
CA LEU A 15 6.30 7.33 -0.23
C LEU A 15 7.55 6.43 -0.24
N ASP A 16 8.75 7.02 -0.29
CA ASP A 16 10.00 6.28 -0.26
C ASP A 16 10.21 5.56 1.08
N TYR A 17 9.83 6.20 2.19
CA TYR A 17 9.87 5.56 3.49
C TYR A 17 8.92 4.35 3.57
N LEU A 18 7.72 4.44 3.00
CA LEU A 18 6.80 3.30 2.94
C LEU A 18 7.36 2.15 2.09
N LYS A 19 8.02 2.44 0.96
CA LYS A 19 8.69 1.42 0.14
C LYS A 19 9.82 0.75 0.92
N PHE A 20 10.67 1.54 1.57
CA PHE A 20 11.76 1.03 2.41
C PHE A 20 11.25 0.12 3.53
N LEU A 21 10.16 0.51 4.21
CA LEU A 21 9.54 -0.34 5.22
C LEU A 21 9.03 -1.65 4.63
N ALA A 22 8.30 -1.60 3.52
CA ALA A 22 7.76 -2.79 2.84
C ALA A 22 8.86 -3.75 2.38
N GLU A 23 10.01 -3.23 1.92
CA GLU A 23 11.19 -4.04 1.56
C GLU A 23 11.80 -4.73 2.78
N ILE A 24 12.00 -4.01 3.89
CA ILE A 24 12.62 -4.59 5.10
C ILE A 24 11.74 -5.65 5.74
N VAL A 25 10.43 -5.44 5.76
CA VAL A 25 9.50 -6.37 6.41
C VAL A 25 9.04 -7.49 5.47
N GLU A 26 9.43 -7.47 4.20
CA GLU A 26 9.06 -8.43 3.15
C GLU A 26 7.53 -8.67 3.05
N VAL A 27 6.74 -7.65 3.39
CA VAL A 27 5.27 -7.69 3.37
C VAL A 27 4.73 -6.43 2.67
N PRO A 28 3.85 -6.58 1.68
CA PRO A 28 3.29 -5.44 0.97
C PRO A 28 2.34 -4.63 1.87
N ILE A 29 2.33 -3.31 1.66
CA ILE A 29 1.42 -2.41 2.38
C ILE A 29 0.08 -2.35 1.64
N ALA A 30 -0.99 -2.79 2.31
CA ALA A 30 -2.35 -2.77 1.78
C ALA A 30 -3.13 -1.50 2.16
N ILE A 31 -2.88 -0.93 3.35
CA ILE A 31 -3.58 0.26 3.85
C ILE A 31 -2.59 1.22 4.54
N VAL A 32 -2.80 2.53 4.36
CA VAL A 32 -2.11 3.59 5.10
C VAL A 32 -3.14 4.50 5.76
N SER A 33 -3.19 4.51 7.10
CA SER A 33 -3.97 5.49 7.86
C SER A 33 -3.17 6.79 8.02
N LEU A 34 -3.82 7.91 7.74
CA LEU A 34 -3.24 9.26 7.78
C LEU A 34 -3.78 10.10 8.95
N GLY A 35 -4.83 9.62 9.61
CA GLY A 35 -5.47 10.28 10.75
C GLY A 35 -6.65 9.47 11.31
N ALA A 36 -7.49 10.12 12.11
CA ALA A 36 -8.56 9.48 12.89
C ALA A 36 -9.86 9.32 12.09
N GLU A 37 -10.06 10.13 11.05
CA GLU A 37 -11.28 10.10 10.25
C GLU A 37 -11.26 8.97 9.21
N ARG A 38 -12.45 8.49 8.82
CA ARG A 38 -12.57 7.36 7.90
C ARG A 38 -11.96 7.64 6.52
N ASP A 39 -12.06 8.88 6.04
CA ASP A 39 -11.54 9.28 4.74
C ASP A 39 -10.05 9.64 4.78
N GLU A 40 -9.42 9.67 5.96
CA GLU A 40 -7.97 9.80 6.16
C GLU A 40 -7.28 8.43 6.05
N THR A 41 -7.63 7.66 5.02
CA THR A 41 -7.10 6.32 4.77
C THR A 41 -6.84 6.14 3.28
N ILE A 42 -5.62 5.72 2.93
CA ILE A 42 -5.27 5.26 1.58
C ILE A 42 -5.42 3.74 1.55
N ILE A 43 -6.27 3.25 0.65
CA ILE A 43 -6.41 1.81 0.38
C ILE A 43 -5.58 1.51 -0.87
N VAL A 44 -4.49 0.74 -0.67
CA VAL A 44 -3.59 0.30 -1.74
C VAL A 44 -4.04 -1.04 -2.31
N GLU A 45 -4.54 -1.94 -1.45
CA GLU A 45 -5.21 -3.17 -1.81
C GLU A 45 -6.49 -3.32 -0.97
N ASP A 46 -7.57 -3.83 -1.57
CA ASP A 46 -8.78 -4.22 -0.81
C ASP A 46 -8.45 -5.44 0.07
N PRO A 47 -8.48 -5.31 1.41
CA PRO A 47 -8.08 -6.39 2.33
C PRO A 47 -8.97 -7.63 2.28
N ILE A 48 -10.19 -7.52 1.74
CA ILE A 48 -11.20 -8.60 1.77
C ILE A 48 -11.48 -9.22 0.41
N HIS A 49 -11.03 -8.62 -0.70
CA HIS A 49 -11.19 -9.15 -2.06
C HIS A 49 -9.86 -9.05 -2.83
N GLY A 50 -8.93 -9.98 -2.59
CA GLY A 50 -7.69 -10.01 -3.38
C GLY A 50 -7.96 -10.28 -4.88
N PRO A 51 -7.05 -9.92 -5.82
CA PRO A 51 -5.93 -8.97 -5.72
C PRO A 51 -6.19 -7.72 -6.57
N LYS A 52 -5.65 -6.53 -6.22
CA LYS A 52 -5.00 -5.59 -7.16
C LYS A 52 -4.03 -4.63 -6.46
N ARG A 53 -2.73 -4.86 -6.70
CA ARG A 53 -1.59 -3.91 -6.66
C ARG A 53 -1.30 -3.22 -5.33
N ALA A 54 -1.06 -4.00 -4.27
CA ALA A 54 -0.31 -3.49 -3.11
C ALA A 54 1.07 -2.92 -3.51
N LEU A 55 1.62 -2.10 -2.61
CA LEU A 55 2.93 -1.50 -2.80
C LEU A 55 4.00 -2.62 -2.87
N LEU A 56 4.74 -2.66 -3.99
CA LEU A 56 5.83 -3.60 -4.30
C LEU A 56 5.46 -5.03 -4.76
N TYR A 57 4.31 -5.26 -5.39
CA TYR A 57 4.19 -6.48 -6.21
C TYR A 57 5.17 -6.42 -7.40
N SER A 58 6.32 -7.09 -7.27
CA SER A 58 7.19 -7.47 -8.38
C SER A 58 6.38 -8.28 -9.41
N HIS A 59 6.66 -8.08 -10.70
CA HIS A 59 5.97 -8.71 -11.85
C HIS A 59 6.16 -10.25 -11.95
N GLY A 60 6.08 -11.00 -10.85
CA GLY A 60 6.30 -12.46 -10.81
C GLY A 60 5.56 -13.24 -9.72
N ASP A 61 5.00 -12.59 -8.69
CA ASP A 61 4.49 -13.30 -7.50
C ASP A 61 3.02 -13.76 -7.60
N THR A 62 2.34 -13.51 -8.73
CA THR A 62 0.97 -13.99 -8.96
C THR A 62 0.85 -15.50 -9.21
N LYS A 63 1.94 -16.29 -9.18
CA LYS A 63 1.86 -17.74 -9.44
C LYS A 63 1.45 -18.59 -8.23
N ALA A 64 1.33 -18.04 -7.01
CA ALA A 64 1.12 -18.86 -5.82
C ALA A 64 -0.34 -18.96 -5.32
N MET A 65 -1.34 -18.40 -6.00
CA MET A 65 -2.73 -18.38 -5.48
C MET A 65 -3.82 -18.78 -6.50
N SER A 66 -3.50 -19.65 -7.45
CA SER A 66 -4.52 -20.44 -8.16
C SER A 66 -4.30 -21.93 -7.90
N SER A 67 -4.89 -22.43 -6.82
CA SER A 67 -5.32 -23.83 -6.69
C SER A 67 -6.81 -23.92 -7.01
#